data_AF-A0A402CNC3-F1
#
_entry.id   AF-A0A402CNC3-F1
#
_cell.length_a   1.000
_cell.length_b   1.000
_cell.length_c   1.000
_cell.angle_alpha   90.00
_cell.angle_beta   90.00
_cell.angle_gamma   90.00
#
_symmetry.space_group_name_H-M   'P 1'
#
loop_
_entity.id
_entity.type
_entity.pdbx_description
1 polymer ?
#
loop_
_entity_poly.entity_id
_entity_poly.type
_entity_poly.pdbx_seq_one_letter_code
_entity_poly.pdbx_strand_id
1 'polypeptide(L)'
;MTNYYVRKSGSNAAAGTSAGAAWGTVGKALATGGTPVGGDVVYLGAGAYRETVTVGITPSSTLRIVGDVDGAQTGDMGEVVWTAYTTDDKTTPATTAPLNLSGKSFLQFEKIRFVGGNAATAVAAIVNASTLTSTNITFLDCTFEGVATSPTSRMVLIAGAAGVTQNILFDRCMFKAIVPASVALISTSTSTTGADWDVGVEFRNCRVDAGGAGTVFAITPATSGNTFKPGGLLIRNCTISGGATAVLASTGVSTSIPIRVENTLIVGAGTGMSAGTSGQIVENFCYVCANTPRTVVTAGAGSQTGPAWFPNLNTGYESVVGQQQRPYLYPNIGSNVLGFGSDATYTAPSYDLLNLSRPAGGGSTQAATGCFERHGTGLASAANADGGTGKCLQIVGPGDQDFQIPVDPVSTTITVKVLWDAGHGDTNKPQASLLPNAEIGYAGDTKTAVGTAGSAYETLTFTAFTPTSKGVVKLRMVSRAAAGTGNAYFDTVTRTP
;
A
#
# COMPACT_ATOMS: atom_id res chain seq x y z
N MET A 1 -2.40 7.79 -25.99
CA MET A 1 -2.78 6.86 -24.92
C MET A 1 -3.79 5.89 -25.52
N THR A 2 -3.36 4.65 -25.68
CA THR A 2 -4.17 3.53 -26.16
C THR A 2 -4.32 2.53 -25.02
N ASN A 3 -5.49 1.88 -24.96
CA ASN A 3 -5.75 0.80 -24.02
C ASN A 3 -5.53 -0.54 -24.72
N TYR A 4 -4.77 -1.42 -24.06
CA TYR A 4 -4.60 -2.81 -24.48
C TYR A 4 -5.19 -3.76 -23.44
N TYR A 5 -5.53 -4.96 -23.87
CA TYR A 5 -6.27 -5.92 -23.06
C TYR A 5 -5.61 -7.29 -23.12
N VAL A 6 -5.43 -7.91 -21.97
CA VAL A 6 -4.94 -9.28 -21.81
C VAL A 6 -5.97 -10.04 -20.99
N ARG A 7 -6.42 -11.20 -21.48
CA ARG A 7 -7.44 -12.04 -20.84
C ARG A 7 -7.06 -13.51 -20.95
N LYS A 8 -7.43 -14.34 -19.97
CA LYS A 8 -7.18 -15.79 -20.04
C LYS A 8 -7.90 -16.48 -21.22
N SER A 9 -9.04 -15.93 -21.63
CA SER A 9 -9.81 -16.36 -22.80
C SER A 9 -9.32 -15.76 -24.12
N GLY A 10 -8.32 -14.86 -24.07
CA GLY A 10 -7.77 -14.17 -25.24
C GLY A 10 -6.86 -15.04 -26.09
N SER A 11 -6.31 -14.46 -27.16
CA SER A 11 -5.39 -15.11 -28.08
C SER A 11 -4.21 -14.22 -28.43
N ASN A 12 -3.00 -14.77 -28.44
CA ASN A 12 -1.79 -14.02 -28.80
C ASN A 12 -1.69 -13.67 -30.30
N ALA A 13 -2.61 -14.20 -31.12
CA ALA A 13 -2.79 -13.78 -32.50
C ALA A 13 -3.73 -12.57 -32.64
N ALA A 14 -4.44 -12.17 -31.57
CA ALA A 14 -5.34 -11.03 -31.59
C ALA A 14 -4.59 -9.68 -31.50
N ALA A 15 -5.30 -8.59 -31.77
CA ALA A 15 -4.72 -7.25 -31.81
C ALA A 15 -4.45 -6.65 -30.42
N GLY A 16 -5.12 -7.12 -29.37
CA GLY A 16 -5.02 -6.60 -28.01
C GLY A 16 -5.76 -5.29 -27.78
N THR A 17 -6.55 -4.77 -28.73
CA THR A 17 -7.12 -3.41 -28.70
C THR A 17 -8.56 -3.31 -28.17
N SER A 18 -9.16 -4.44 -27.78
CA SER A 18 -10.46 -4.49 -27.10
C SER A 18 -10.56 -5.75 -26.25
N ALA A 19 -11.52 -5.80 -25.33
CA ALA A 19 -11.80 -7.00 -24.54
C ALA A 19 -12.10 -8.24 -25.41
N GLY A 20 -12.76 -8.06 -26.56
CA GLY A 20 -13.06 -9.15 -27.52
C GLY A 20 -11.88 -9.56 -28.40
N ALA A 21 -10.84 -8.73 -28.48
CA ALA A 21 -9.61 -8.98 -29.23
C ALA A 21 -8.37 -9.03 -28.31
N ALA A 22 -8.54 -9.41 -27.05
CA ALA A 22 -7.49 -9.41 -26.04
C ALA A 22 -6.40 -10.45 -26.32
N TRP A 23 -5.16 -10.15 -25.90
CA TRP A 23 -4.08 -11.13 -25.88
C TRP A 23 -4.30 -12.20 -24.81
N GLY A 24 -3.70 -13.38 -25.01
CA GLY A 24 -3.84 -14.51 -24.08
C GLY A 24 -2.83 -14.49 -22.92
N THR A 25 -1.73 -13.75 -23.07
CA THR A 25 -0.60 -13.78 -22.13
C THR A 25 -0.05 -12.40 -21.81
N VAL A 26 0.49 -12.24 -20.59
CA VAL A 26 1.18 -11.01 -20.19
C VAL A 26 2.48 -10.87 -20.97
N GLY A 27 3.17 -11.99 -21.23
CA GLY A 27 4.37 -12.02 -22.04
C GLY A 27 4.19 -11.41 -23.44
N LYS A 28 3.00 -11.52 -24.05
CA LYS A 28 2.72 -10.91 -25.36
C LYS A 28 2.74 -9.38 -25.30
N ALA A 29 2.19 -8.79 -24.24
CA ALA A 29 2.16 -7.35 -24.05
C ALA A 29 3.56 -6.77 -23.80
N LEU A 30 4.45 -7.53 -23.18
CA LEU A 30 5.77 -7.07 -22.72
C LEU A 30 6.95 -7.57 -23.59
N ALA A 31 6.69 -8.32 -24.66
CA ALA A 31 7.71 -8.87 -25.54
C ALA A 31 8.50 -7.79 -26.30
N THR A 32 9.70 -8.16 -26.79
CA THR A 32 10.47 -7.30 -27.70
C THR A 32 9.65 -6.97 -28.95
N GLY A 33 9.56 -5.69 -29.30
CA GLY A 33 8.70 -5.22 -30.39
C GLY A 33 7.20 -5.24 -30.07
N GLY A 34 6.83 -5.38 -28.80
CA GLY A 34 5.45 -5.24 -28.34
C GLY A 34 4.83 -3.90 -28.75
N THR A 35 3.52 -3.91 -28.98
CA THR A 35 2.74 -2.74 -29.41
C THR A 35 2.60 -1.65 -28.36
N PRO A 36 2.47 -1.94 -27.04
CA PRO A 36 2.33 -0.90 -26.03
C PRO A 36 3.57 -0.01 -25.93
N VAL A 37 3.37 1.31 -25.88
CA VAL A 37 4.43 2.31 -25.73
C VAL A 37 4.22 3.18 -24.49
N GLY A 38 5.14 4.12 -24.23
CA GLY A 38 5.00 5.04 -23.11
C GLY A 38 3.73 5.89 -23.19
N GLY A 39 3.01 6.00 -22.08
CA GLY A 39 1.74 6.71 -21.99
C GLY A 39 0.50 5.84 -22.28
N ASP A 40 0.66 4.56 -22.61
CA ASP A 40 -0.43 3.61 -22.79
C ASP A 40 -0.82 2.88 -21.48
N VAL A 41 -1.91 2.13 -21.53
CA VAL A 41 -2.37 1.26 -20.43
C VAL A 41 -2.64 -0.15 -20.94
N VAL A 42 -2.16 -1.17 -20.23
CA VAL A 42 -2.48 -2.58 -20.44
C VAL A 42 -3.34 -3.06 -19.29
N TYR A 43 -4.59 -3.43 -19.57
CA TYR A 43 -5.51 -4.03 -18.60
C TYR A 43 -5.40 -5.55 -18.63
N LEU A 44 -5.21 -6.15 -17.45
CA LEU A 44 -5.16 -7.60 -17.25
C LEU A 44 -6.48 -8.04 -16.63
N GLY A 45 -7.24 -8.90 -17.30
CA GLY A 45 -8.49 -9.45 -16.77
C GLY A 45 -8.23 -10.48 -15.66
N ALA A 46 -9.24 -10.80 -14.88
CA ALA A 46 -9.13 -11.77 -13.79
C ALA A 46 -8.60 -13.14 -14.25
N GLY A 47 -7.80 -13.78 -13.41
CA GLY A 47 -7.28 -15.13 -13.61
C GLY A 47 -5.81 -15.31 -13.26
N ALA A 48 -5.33 -16.56 -13.39
CA ALA A 48 -3.95 -16.94 -13.14
C ALA A 48 -3.10 -16.95 -14.42
N TYR A 49 -2.20 -15.98 -14.54
CA TYR A 49 -1.16 -15.89 -15.56
C TYR A 49 0.08 -16.64 -15.09
N ARG A 50 0.20 -17.88 -15.55
CA ARG A 50 1.24 -18.85 -15.18
C ARG A 50 2.47 -18.70 -16.07
N GLU A 51 3.18 -17.59 -15.89
CA GLU A 51 4.21 -17.14 -16.83
C GLU A 51 5.40 -16.50 -16.10
N THR A 52 6.60 -16.75 -16.61
CA THR A 52 7.79 -15.97 -16.26
C THR A 52 8.14 -15.09 -17.45
N VAL A 53 8.08 -13.77 -17.29
CA VAL A 53 8.27 -12.82 -18.39
C VAL A 53 9.53 -12.01 -18.18
N THR A 54 10.33 -11.95 -19.24
CA THR A 54 11.42 -10.98 -19.37
C THR A 54 10.93 -9.81 -20.20
N VAL A 55 10.98 -8.60 -19.64
CA VAL A 55 10.47 -7.40 -20.32
C VAL A 55 11.39 -7.04 -21.49
N GLY A 56 10.84 -7.04 -22.70
CA GLY A 56 11.53 -6.69 -23.94
C GLY A 56 11.18 -5.31 -24.49
N ILE A 57 10.00 -4.78 -24.16
CA ILE A 57 9.58 -3.42 -24.52
C ILE A 57 10.47 -2.35 -23.87
N THR A 58 10.57 -1.17 -24.50
CA THR A 58 11.35 -0.03 -23.99
C THR A 58 10.54 1.25 -24.09
N PRO A 59 9.60 1.50 -23.15
CA PRO A 59 8.81 2.73 -23.13
C PRO A 59 9.70 3.96 -22.92
N SER A 60 9.34 5.10 -23.52
CA SER A 60 9.99 6.40 -23.32
C SER A 60 9.34 7.26 -22.23
N SER A 61 8.18 6.83 -21.74
CA SER A 61 7.42 7.40 -20.62
C SER A 61 6.63 6.27 -19.97
N THR A 62 5.94 6.54 -18.85
CA THR A 62 5.29 5.49 -18.06
C THR A 62 4.27 4.70 -18.88
N LEU A 63 4.50 3.40 -19.01
CA LEU A 63 3.50 2.42 -19.42
C LEU A 63 2.86 1.81 -18.16
N ARG A 64 1.53 1.82 -18.10
CA ARG A 64 0.77 1.25 -16.96
C ARG A 64 0.29 -0.15 -17.28
N ILE A 65 0.45 -1.07 -16.35
CA ILE A 65 -0.04 -2.45 -16.39
C ILE A 65 -0.94 -2.64 -15.17
N VAL A 66 -2.23 -2.78 -15.41
CA VAL A 66 -3.27 -2.67 -14.37
C VAL A 66 -4.07 -3.96 -14.32
N GLY A 67 -4.16 -4.58 -13.15
CA GLY A 67 -5.15 -5.62 -12.89
C GLY A 67 -6.56 -5.03 -12.88
N ASP A 68 -7.40 -5.46 -13.81
CA ASP A 68 -8.79 -5.02 -13.99
C ASP A 68 -9.73 -5.80 -13.05
N VAL A 69 -9.53 -5.61 -11.75
CA VAL A 69 -10.16 -6.45 -10.71
C VAL A 69 -11.70 -6.35 -10.71
N ASP A 70 -12.25 -5.19 -11.08
CA ASP A 70 -13.70 -4.99 -11.20
C ASP A 70 -14.28 -5.44 -12.56
N GLY A 71 -13.41 -5.86 -13.49
CA GLY A 71 -13.80 -6.29 -14.83
C GLY A 71 -14.32 -5.16 -15.73
N ALA A 72 -14.19 -3.88 -15.35
CA ALA A 72 -14.79 -2.77 -16.08
C ALA A 72 -14.21 -2.59 -17.49
N GLN A 73 -12.96 -3.01 -17.71
CA GLN A 73 -12.26 -2.86 -18.99
C GLN A 73 -12.23 -4.16 -19.80
N THR A 74 -12.09 -5.29 -19.13
CA THR A 74 -11.84 -6.62 -19.72
C THR A 74 -13.09 -7.50 -19.73
N GLY A 75 -14.08 -7.18 -18.90
CA GLY A 75 -15.25 -8.01 -18.67
C GLY A 75 -15.01 -9.21 -17.73
N ASP A 76 -13.79 -9.37 -17.20
CA ASP A 76 -13.42 -10.47 -16.31
C ASP A 76 -13.23 -9.95 -14.88
N MET A 77 -14.29 -9.99 -14.05
CA MET A 77 -14.24 -9.57 -12.65
C MET A 77 -13.52 -10.61 -11.78
N GLY A 78 -12.63 -10.15 -10.89
CA GLY A 78 -11.93 -10.99 -9.91
C GLY A 78 -10.43 -10.70 -9.79
N GLU A 79 -9.73 -11.56 -9.05
CA GLU A 79 -8.31 -11.39 -8.77
C GLU A 79 -7.44 -11.62 -10.02
N VAL A 80 -6.41 -10.78 -10.19
CA VAL A 80 -5.37 -10.93 -11.21
C VAL A 80 -4.10 -11.49 -10.56
N VAL A 81 -3.80 -12.76 -10.84
CA VAL A 81 -2.66 -13.46 -10.27
C VAL A 81 -1.60 -13.70 -11.33
N TRP A 82 -0.38 -13.22 -11.11
CA TRP A 82 0.77 -13.49 -11.95
C TRP A 82 1.77 -14.36 -11.17
N THR A 83 1.94 -15.60 -11.63
CA THR A 83 2.61 -16.63 -10.84
C THR A 83 3.72 -17.37 -11.57
N ALA A 84 4.79 -17.70 -10.83
CA ALA A 84 5.88 -18.60 -11.28
C ALA A 84 5.48 -20.08 -11.24
N TYR A 85 4.29 -20.42 -10.73
CA TYR A 85 3.71 -21.75 -10.82
C TYR A 85 3.22 -22.01 -12.25
N THR A 86 4.15 -22.31 -13.15
CA THR A 86 3.92 -22.37 -14.62
C THR A 86 3.07 -23.54 -15.07
N THR A 87 2.95 -24.60 -14.25
CA THR A 87 2.16 -25.79 -14.57
C THR A 87 0.87 -25.85 -13.75
N ASP A 88 0.97 -25.88 -12.42
CA ASP A 88 -0.16 -25.96 -11.48
C ASP A 88 0.24 -25.36 -10.12
N ASP A 89 -0.68 -25.31 -9.15
CA ASP A 89 -0.42 -24.76 -7.80
C ASP A 89 0.15 -25.78 -6.79
N LYS A 90 0.56 -26.96 -7.25
CA LYS A 90 1.03 -28.07 -6.40
C LYS A 90 2.48 -28.46 -6.69
N THR A 91 3.01 -27.98 -7.80
CA THR A 91 4.39 -28.19 -8.24
C THR A 91 5.25 -27.02 -7.82
N THR A 92 6.53 -27.29 -7.57
CA THR A 92 7.50 -26.27 -7.20
C THR A 92 7.54 -25.13 -8.25
N PRO A 93 7.48 -23.84 -7.85
CA PRO A 93 7.47 -22.74 -8.82
C PRO A 93 8.77 -22.66 -9.62
N ALA A 94 8.71 -22.05 -10.81
CA ALA A 94 9.88 -21.81 -11.65
C ALA A 94 10.97 -21.03 -10.90
N THR A 95 12.23 -21.30 -11.24
CA THR A 95 13.40 -20.61 -10.67
C THR A 95 13.61 -19.21 -11.24
N THR A 96 12.96 -18.91 -12.37
CA THR A 96 12.90 -17.58 -12.98
C THR A 96 11.79 -16.75 -12.35
N ALA A 97 12.04 -15.45 -12.21
CA ALA A 97 11.06 -14.52 -11.70
C ALA A 97 9.80 -14.47 -12.59
N PRO A 98 8.58 -14.40 -12.02
CA PRO A 98 7.39 -14.00 -12.76
C PRO A 98 7.63 -12.71 -13.57
N LEU A 99 8.29 -11.73 -12.95
CA LEU A 99 8.66 -10.46 -13.58
C LEU A 99 10.18 -10.26 -13.55
N ASN A 100 10.81 -10.33 -14.71
CA ASN A 100 12.20 -9.93 -14.92
C ASN A 100 12.25 -8.63 -15.74
N LEU A 101 12.65 -7.53 -15.10
CA LEU A 101 12.68 -6.20 -15.72
C LEU A 101 13.77 -6.06 -16.78
N SER A 102 14.84 -6.88 -16.72
CA SER A 102 15.87 -6.94 -17.76
C SER A 102 16.47 -5.58 -18.19
N GLY A 103 16.58 -4.62 -17.26
CA GLY A 103 17.16 -3.31 -17.53
C GLY A 103 16.19 -2.31 -18.14
N LYS A 104 14.90 -2.63 -18.19
CA LYS A 104 13.85 -1.75 -18.72
C LYS A 104 13.34 -0.77 -17.66
N SER A 105 12.78 0.33 -18.15
CA SER A 105 12.37 1.47 -17.34
C SER A 105 10.97 1.96 -17.70
N PHE A 106 10.43 2.86 -16.87
CA PHE A 106 9.14 3.54 -17.08
C PHE A 106 7.95 2.57 -17.08
N LEU A 107 7.89 1.68 -16.09
CA LEU A 107 6.82 0.70 -15.93
C LEU A 107 6.09 0.93 -14.61
N GLN A 108 4.77 0.87 -14.65
CA GLN A 108 3.92 0.94 -13.47
C GLN A 108 3.01 -0.29 -13.42
N PHE A 109 3.05 -1.02 -12.31
CA PHE A 109 2.22 -2.21 -12.07
C PHE A 109 1.21 -1.90 -10.98
N GLU A 110 -0.07 -2.15 -11.23
CA GLU A 110 -1.17 -1.80 -10.31
C GLU A 110 -2.10 -2.97 -10.09
N LYS A 111 -2.50 -3.22 -8.83
CA LYS A 111 -3.55 -4.21 -8.49
C LYS A 111 -3.27 -5.64 -8.99
N ILE A 112 -2.02 -6.06 -8.94
CA ILE A 112 -1.59 -7.41 -9.35
C ILE A 112 -1.08 -8.17 -8.13
N ARG A 113 -1.51 -9.43 -7.99
CA ARG A 113 -0.90 -10.38 -7.06
C ARG A 113 0.20 -11.16 -7.74
N PHE A 114 1.43 -10.95 -7.30
CA PHE A 114 2.58 -11.71 -7.75
C PHE A 114 2.87 -12.88 -6.79
N VAL A 115 3.04 -14.08 -7.34
CA VAL A 115 3.33 -15.29 -6.56
C VAL A 115 4.57 -15.98 -7.09
N GLY A 116 5.54 -16.28 -6.23
CA GLY A 116 6.77 -16.96 -6.65
C GLY A 116 7.92 -16.80 -5.67
N GLY A 117 9.16 -16.77 -6.17
CA GLY A 117 10.35 -16.55 -5.34
C GLY A 117 11.17 -17.81 -5.00
N ASN A 118 11.09 -18.85 -5.83
CA ASN A 118 11.85 -20.08 -5.62
C ASN A 118 13.34 -19.90 -5.96
N ALA A 119 14.21 -20.00 -4.96
CA ALA A 119 15.65 -20.06 -5.15
C ALA A 119 16.19 -21.46 -4.87
N ALA A 120 16.71 -22.09 -5.92
CA ALA A 120 17.96 -22.83 -5.80
C ALA A 120 19.20 -21.96 -6.13
N THR A 121 19.02 -20.68 -6.52
CA THR A 121 20.12 -19.80 -6.99
C THR A 121 20.01 -18.35 -6.50
N ALA A 122 21.13 -17.62 -6.51
CA ALA A 122 21.27 -16.26 -5.96
C ALA A 122 20.45 -15.13 -6.64
N VAL A 123 19.70 -15.44 -7.70
CA VAL A 123 18.96 -14.47 -8.56
C VAL A 123 17.44 -14.67 -8.48
N ALA A 124 16.97 -15.58 -7.64
CA ALA A 124 15.55 -15.89 -7.54
C ALA A 124 14.80 -14.83 -6.72
N ALA A 125 13.97 -14.06 -7.44
CA ALA A 125 13.05 -13.09 -6.89
C ALA A 125 11.67 -13.20 -7.56
N ILE A 126 10.64 -12.60 -6.97
CA ILE A 126 9.35 -12.40 -7.65
C ILE A 126 9.50 -11.29 -8.69
N VAL A 127 10.14 -10.20 -8.28
CA VAL A 127 10.56 -9.09 -9.14
C VAL A 127 12.07 -9.10 -9.22
N ASN A 128 12.58 -9.36 -10.42
CA ASN A 128 14.01 -9.31 -10.70
C ASN A 128 14.37 -8.04 -11.49
N ALA A 129 15.05 -7.12 -10.83
CA ALA A 129 15.66 -5.92 -11.39
C ALA A 129 17.19 -5.97 -11.25
N SER A 130 17.80 -7.16 -11.44
CA SER A 130 19.25 -7.36 -11.29
C SER A 130 20.09 -6.76 -12.41
N THR A 131 19.49 -6.37 -13.54
CA THR A 131 20.18 -5.64 -14.60
C THR A 131 20.31 -4.16 -14.19
N LEU A 132 21.55 -3.68 -14.17
CA LEU A 132 21.98 -2.42 -13.53
C LEU A 132 21.32 -1.12 -14.04
N THR A 133 20.49 -1.19 -15.08
CA THR A 133 19.87 -0.04 -15.76
C THR A 133 18.35 0.06 -15.54
N SER A 134 17.74 -0.83 -14.75
CA SER A 134 16.29 -0.78 -14.51
C SER A 134 15.95 0.44 -13.65
N THR A 135 15.18 1.40 -14.19
CA THR A 135 14.85 2.65 -13.50
C THR A 135 13.39 3.10 -13.68
N ASN A 136 12.89 4.02 -12.86
CA ASN A 136 11.56 4.61 -13.00
C ASN A 136 10.44 3.55 -13.00
N ILE A 137 10.41 2.73 -11.93
CA ILE A 137 9.45 1.63 -11.79
C ILE A 137 8.53 1.92 -10.60
N THR A 138 7.23 1.69 -10.77
CA THR A 138 6.26 1.84 -9.68
C THR A 138 5.43 0.57 -9.52
N PHE A 139 5.26 0.15 -8.27
CA PHE A 139 4.29 -0.87 -7.87
C PHE A 139 3.27 -0.20 -6.95
N LEU A 140 1.99 -0.30 -7.31
CA LEU A 140 0.90 0.37 -6.62
C LEU A 140 -0.20 -0.62 -6.27
N ASP A 141 -0.61 -0.70 -5.01
CA ASP A 141 -1.72 -1.58 -4.61
C ASP A 141 -1.48 -3.07 -5.02
N CYS A 142 -0.22 -3.51 -5.03
CA CYS A 142 0.20 -4.86 -5.42
C CYS A 142 0.44 -5.74 -4.19
N THR A 143 0.23 -7.05 -4.36
CA THR A 143 0.58 -8.03 -3.32
C THR A 143 1.66 -8.98 -3.84
N PHE A 144 2.63 -9.29 -3.01
CA PHE A 144 3.71 -10.22 -3.33
C PHE A 144 3.68 -11.37 -2.33
N GLU A 145 3.71 -12.59 -2.84
CA GLU A 145 3.68 -13.81 -2.03
C GLU A 145 4.89 -14.67 -2.34
N GLY A 146 5.82 -14.66 -1.38
CA GLY A 146 7.10 -15.34 -1.44
C GLY A 146 6.98 -16.77 -0.95
N VAL A 147 7.07 -17.71 -1.89
CA VAL A 147 7.15 -19.15 -1.65
C VAL A 147 8.58 -19.59 -1.92
N ALA A 148 9.46 -19.16 -1.03
CA ALA A 148 10.86 -19.53 -1.09
C ALA A 148 11.08 -20.96 -0.54
N THR A 149 12.22 -21.55 -0.88
CA THR A 149 12.69 -22.80 -0.27
C THR A 149 14.07 -22.62 0.35
N SER A 150 14.62 -21.40 0.30
CA SER A 150 15.98 -21.06 0.74
C SER A 150 15.98 -19.74 1.52
N PRO A 151 16.81 -19.61 2.58
CA PRO A 151 16.98 -18.36 3.32
C PRO A 151 17.56 -17.22 2.48
N THR A 152 18.13 -17.52 1.31
CA THR A 152 18.69 -16.52 0.38
C THR A 152 17.68 -16.03 -0.66
N SER A 153 16.48 -16.61 -0.72
CA SER A 153 15.41 -16.15 -1.59
C SER A 153 14.99 -14.73 -1.27
N ARG A 154 14.53 -14.02 -2.31
CA ARG A 154 14.10 -12.63 -2.21
C ARG A 154 12.71 -12.52 -2.81
N MET A 155 11.90 -11.56 -2.36
CA MET A 155 10.69 -11.20 -3.11
C MET A 155 11.05 -10.18 -4.18
N VAL A 156 11.92 -9.25 -3.86
CA VAL A 156 12.40 -8.20 -4.76
C VAL A 156 13.92 -8.18 -4.74
N LEU A 157 14.53 -8.26 -5.92
CA LEU A 157 15.96 -8.01 -6.13
C LEU A 157 16.13 -6.77 -6.98
N ILE A 158 16.79 -5.76 -6.44
CA ILE A 158 17.20 -4.56 -7.17
C ILE A 158 18.71 -4.54 -7.22
N ALA A 159 19.29 -4.42 -8.41
CA ALA A 159 20.70 -4.13 -8.57
C ALA A 159 20.88 -2.88 -9.43
N GLY A 160 21.89 -2.10 -9.10
CA GLY A 160 22.16 -0.81 -9.72
C GLY A 160 23.64 -0.59 -9.94
N ALA A 161 23.98 0.06 -11.05
CA ALA A 161 25.34 0.54 -11.27
C ALA A 161 25.68 1.63 -10.25
N ALA A 162 26.97 1.74 -9.92
CA ALA A 162 27.43 2.79 -9.02
C ALA A 162 27.12 4.17 -9.59
N GLY A 163 26.65 5.08 -8.73
CA GLY A 163 26.28 6.45 -9.12
C GLY A 163 24.96 6.59 -9.89
N VAL A 164 24.20 5.51 -10.08
CA VAL A 164 22.89 5.55 -10.75
C VAL A 164 21.77 5.48 -9.71
N THR A 165 20.82 6.41 -9.79
CA THR A 165 19.56 6.37 -9.03
C THR A 165 18.54 5.50 -9.77
N GLN A 166 17.94 4.54 -9.07
CA GLN A 166 16.97 3.61 -9.66
C GLN A 166 15.57 4.23 -9.79
N ASN A 167 15.14 5.10 -8.86
CA ASN A 167 13.79 5.66 -8.85
C ASN A 167 12.70 4.56 -8.90
N ILE A 168 12.73 3.67 -7.90
CA ILE A 168 11.77 2.56 -7.76
C ILE A 168 10.90 2.79 -6.55
N LEU A 169 9.58 2.74 -6.76
CA LEU A 169 8.57 2.99 -5.74
C LEU A 169 7.70 1.74 -5.53
N PHE A 170 7.52 1.34 -4.29
CA PHE A 170 6.46 0.45 -3.83
C PHE A 170 5.53 1.25 -2.92
N ASP A 171 4.28 1.42 -3.33
CA ASP A 171 3.27 2.20 -2.62
C ASP A 171 2.02 1.35 -2.38
N ARG A 172 1.58 1.29 -1.11
CA ARG A 172 0.41 0.49 -0.69
C ARG A 172 0.52 -0.98 -1.12
N CYS A 173 1.73 -1.53 -1.03
CA CYS A 173 1.97 -2.93 -1.38
C CYS A 173 1.97 -3.83 -0.13
N MET A 174 1.59 -5.09 -0.32
CA MET A 174 1.69 -6.11 0.73
C MET A 174 2.72 -7.18 0.35
N PHE A 175 3.57 -7.55 1.30
CA PHE A 175 4.58 -8.59 1.13
C PHE A 175 4.35 -9.69 2.16
N LYS A 176 4.11 -10.91 1.70
CA LYS A 176 3.99 -12.08 2.55
C LYS A 176 5.07 -13.09 2.21
N ALA A 177 6.02 -13.29 3.13
CA ALA A 177 6.98 -14.39 3.02
C ALA A 177 6.44 -15.60 3.80
N ILE A 178 6.27 -16.75 3.12
CA ILE A 178 5.73 -17.98 3.72
C ILE A 178 6.81 -18.76 4.49
N VAL A 179 8.08 -18.57 4.13
CA VAL A 179 9.26 -19.27 4.64
C VAL A 179 10.40 -18.25 4.90
N PRO A 180 11.60 -18.58 5.43
CA PRO A 180 12.63 -17.57 5.62
C PRO A 180 13.08 -17.01 4.27
N ALA A 181 12.72 -15.76 3.98
CA ALA A 181 13.14 -15.05 2.78
C ALA A 181 13.34 -13.58 3.12
N SER A 182 14.23 -12.94 2.36
CA SER A 182 14.31 -11.49 2.35
C SER A 182 13.18 -10.90 1.51
N VAL A 183 12.67 -9.74 1.91
CA VAL A 183 11.62 -9.07 1.14
C VAL A 183 12.24 -8.27 0.03
N ALA A 184 13.12 -7.32 0.34
CA ALA A 184 13.87 -6.60 -0.67
C ALA A 184 15.36 -6.55 -0.35
N LEU A 185 16.17 -6.98 -1.31
CA LEU A 185 17.60 -6.67 -1.33
C LEU A 185 17.91 -5.68 -2.43
N ILE A 186 18.60 -4.61 -2.04
CA ILE A 186 19.23 -3.64 -2.94
C ILE A 186 20.73 -3.93 -2.95
N SER A 187 21.20 -4.43 -4.09
CA SER A 187 22.57 -4.88 -4.32
C SER A 187 23.26 -3.98 -5.36
N THR A 188 23.89 -2.90 -4.90
CA THR A 188 24.56 -1.90 -5.75
C THR A 188 26.07 -1.91 -5.52
N SER A 189 26.90 -1.66 -6.54
CA SER A 189 28.36 -1.62 -6.37
C SER A 189 28.84 -0.33 -5.69
N THR A 190 29.94 -0.36 -4.92
CA THR A 190 30.63 0.88 -4.47
C THR A 190 31.47 1.49 -5.61
N SER A 191 31.76 2.79 -5.59
CA SER A 191 32.57 3.48 -6.63
C SER A 191 33.90 4.00 -6.09
N THR A 192 34.95 3.97 -6.92
CA THR A 192 36.24 4.61 -6.65
C THR A 192 36.28 6.09 -7.07
N THR A 193 35.30 6.55 -7.85
CA THR A 193 35.18 7.93 -8.33
C THR A 193 33.79 8.50 -8.03
N GLY A 194 33.69 9.81 -7.82
CA GLY A 194 32.42 10.50 -7.60
C GLY A 194 32.16 10.93 -6.16
N ALA A 195 30.94 10.70 -5.68
CA ALA A 195 30.46 10.98 -4.33
C ALA A 195 29.57 9.81 -3.90
N ASP A 196 29.21 9.72 -2.61
CA ASP A 196 28.11 8.86 -2.18
C ASP A 196 26.84 9.20 -2.97
N TRP A 197 25.98 8.22 -3.23
CA TRP A 197 24.78 8.43 -4.04
C TRP A 197 23.54 7.76 -3.46
N ASP A 198 22.39 8.30 -3.84
CA ASP A 198 21.07 7.81 -3.49
C ASP A 198 20.60 6.76 -4.50
N VAL A 199 20.25 5.57 -4.01
CA VAL A 199 19.64 4.50 -4.81
C VAL A 199 18.23 4.87 -5.30
N GLY A 200 17.54 5.79 -4.63
CA GLY A 200 16.19 6.24 -4.99
C GLY A 200 15.18 5.11 -4.97
N VAL A 201 15.26 4.23 -3.96
CA VAL A 201 14.30 3.15 -3.75
C VAL A 201 13.44 3.51 -2.55
N GLU A 202 12.12 3.47 -2.71
CA GLU A 202 11.16 3.82 -1.68
C GLU A 202 10.13 2.70 -1.48
N PHE A 203 9.90 2.35 -0.21
CA PHE A 203 8.75 1.58 0.24
C PHE A 203 7.90 2.49 1.11
N ARG A 204 6.68 2.80 0.67
CA ARG A 204 5.71 3.60 1.44
C ARG A 204 4.36 2.95 1.58
N ASN A 205 3.74 3.14 2.76
CA ASN A 205 2.43 2.58 3.07
C ASN A 205 2.37 1.06 2.86
N CYS A 206 3.50 0.35 2.97
CA CYS A 206 3.57 -1.08 2.70
C CYS A 206 3.38 -1.89 3.99
N ARG A 207 2.74 -3.05 3.87
CA ARG A 207 2.76 -4.07 4.93
C ARG A 207 3.69 -5.21 4.54
N VAL A 208 4.49 -5.64 5.48
CA VAL A 208 5.39 -6.77 5.32
C VAL A 208 5.17 -7.76 6.46
N ASP A 209 4.74 -8.96 6.10
CA ASP A 209 4.69 -10.11 7.00
C ASP A 209 5.85 -11.05 6.63
N ALA A 210 7.00 -10.82 7.28
CA ALA A 210 8.20 -11.60 7.06
C ALA A 210 8.14 -12.93 7.82
N GLY A 211 8.20 -14.04 7.08
CA GLY A 211 8.43 -15.36 7.63
C GLY A 211 9.91 -15.57 7.97
N GLY A 212 10.21 -16.22 9.10
CA GLY A 212 11.50 -16.85 9.39
C GLY A 212 12.72 -15.93 9.60
N ALA A 213 13.90 -16.46 9.27
CA ALA A 213 15.23 -15.94 9.61
C ALA A 213 15.86 -14.95 8.58
N GLY A 214 15.08 -14.43 7.63
CA GLY A 214 15.57 -13.51 6.60
C GLY A 214 15.64 -12.05 7.06
N THR A 215 16.39 -11.23 6.32
CA THR A 215 16.39 -9.76 6.48
C THR A 215 15.28 -9.15 5.63
N VAL A 216 14.41 -8.29 6.17
CA VAL A 216 13.28 -7.74 5.42
C VAL A 216 13.75 -6.75 4.35
N PHE A 217 14.38 -5.65 4.78
CA PHE A 217 14.95 -4.64 3.88
C PHE A 217 16.46 -4.55 4.09
N ALA A 218 17.22 -4.56 2.99
CA ALA A 218 18.67 -4.41 3.06
C ALA A 218 19.24 -3.62 1.88
N ILE A 219 20.22 -2.75 2.18
CA ILE A 219 21.25 -2.38 1.22
C ILE A 219 22.51 -3.18 1.56
N THR A 220 22.96 -3.97 0.58
CA THR A 220 24.22 -4.72 0.68
C THR A 220 25.05 -4.41 -0.56
N PRO A 221 26.10 -3.58 -0.44
CA PRO A 221 26.93 -3.27 -1.58
C PRO A 221 27.57 -4.53 -2.17
N ALA A 222 27.54 -4.68 -3.49
CA ALA A 222 28.14 -5.83 -4.18
C ALA A 222 29.68 -5.85 -4.07
N THR A 223 30.28 -4.69 -3.79
CA THR A 223 31.70 -4.50 -3.51
C THR A 223 31.83 -3.57 -2.30
N SER A 224 32.69 -3.87 -1.33
CA SER A 224 32.75 -3.14 -0.04
C SER A 224 34.03 -2.34 0.20
N GLY A 225 34.93 -2.25 -0.80
CA GLY A 225 36.28 -1.69 -0.65
C GLY A 225 36.48 -0.26 -1.18
N ASN A 226 35.50 0.32 -1.86
CA ASN A 226 35.68 1.61 -2.52
C ASN A 226 35.20 2.80 -1.65
N THR A 227 35.71 3.99 -1.97
CA THR A 227 35.49 5.22 -1.18
C THR A 227 34.04 5.67 -1.16
N PHE A 228 33.36 5.64 -2.32
CA PHE A 228 32.00 6.17 -2.48
C PHE A 228 30.96 5.07 -2.40
N LYS A 229 29.92 5.33 -1.62
CA LYS A 229 29.01 4.32 -1.10
C LYS A 229 27.56 4.61 -1.51
N PRO A 230 26.76 3.56 -1.80
CA PRO A 230 25.33 3.71 -1.99
C PRO A 230 24.63 3.96 -0.65
N GLY A 231 23.49 4.63 -0.73
CA GLY A 231 22.60 4.88 0.42
C GLY A 231 21.20 5.29 -0.03
N GLY A 232 20.42 5.94 0.84
CA GLY A 232 19.18 6.61 0.44
C GLY A 232 17.92 5.75 0.27
N LEU A 233 17.95 4.46 0.66
CA LEU A 233 16.71 3.68 0.79
C LEU A 233 15.76 4.37 1.78
N LEU A 234 14.54 4.64 1.33
CA LEU A 234 13.48 5.22 2.15
C LEU A 234 12.41 4.17 2.47
N ILE A 235 12.21 3.91 3.76
CA ILE A 235 11.13 3.07 4.28
C ILE A 235 10.26 3.97 5.12
N ARG A 236 9.03 4.25 4.67
CA ARG A 236 8.14 5.15 5.41
C ARG A 236 6.71 4.68 5.52
N ASN A 237 6.06 4.92 6.66
CA ASN A 237 4.68 4.47 6.88
C ASN A 237 4.50 2.98 6.62
N CYS A 238 5.50 2.17 6.93
CA CYS A 238 5.43 0.73 6.71
C CYS A 238 5.10 0.00 8.01
N THR A 239 4.44 -1.14 7.91
CA THR A 239 4.30 -2.08 9.03
C THR A 239 5.07 -3.35 8.69
N ILE A 240 6.10 -3.66 9.49
CA ILE A 240 6.94 -4.84 9.34
C ILE A 240 6.68 -5.77 10.53
N SER A 241 6.22 -6.98 10.23
CA SER A 241 6.02 -8.05 11.21
C SER A 241 6.97 -9.19 10.94
N GLY A 242 7.80 -9.54 11.93
CA GLY A 242 8.74 -10.67 11.84
C GLY A 242 10.09 -10.32 11.19
N GLY A 243 10.80 -11.37 10.77
CA GLY A 243 12.16 -11.32 10.20
C GLY A 243 13.28 -11.43 11.24
N ALA A 244 14.44 -11.95 10.83
CA ALA A 244 15.63 -11.94 11.69
C ALA A 244 16.18 -10.53 11.88
N THR A 245 16.14 -9.72 10.84
CA THR A 245 16.46 -8.29 10.87
C THR A 245 15.46 -7.53 10.02
N ALA A 246 14.77 -6.52 10.55
CA ALA A 246 13.80 -5.77 9.75
C ALA A 246 14.49 -4.81 8.77
N VAL A 247 15.52 -4.08 9.21
CA VAL A 247 16.29 -3.20 8.31
C VAL A 247 17.79 -3.39 8.55
N LEU A 248 18.53 -3.63 7.47
CA LEU A 248 19.98 -3.82 7.50
C LEU A 248 20.70 -2.83 6.58
N ALA A 249 21.62 -2.06 7.14
CA ALA A 249 22.68 -1.39 6.40
C ALA A 249 23.97 -2.20 6.54
N SER A 250 24.41 -2.84 5.46
CA SER A 250 25.65 -3.62 5.48
C SER A 250 26.89 -2.72 5.53
N THR A 251 28.06 -3.30 5.78
CA THR A 251 29.34 -2.60 5.61
C THR A 251 29.43 -2.02 4.20
N GLY A 252 29.84 -0.76 4.08
CA GLY A 252 29.94 -0.07 2.79
C GLY A 252 28.68 0.68 2.35
N VAL A 253 27.64 0.76 3.18
CA VAL A 253 26.53 1.72 2.99
C VAL A 253 26.98 3.12 3.45
N SER A 254 26.51 4.15 2.77
CA SER A 254 26.82 5.55 3.05
C SER A 254 26.27 6.00 4.42
N THR A 255 27.03 6.84 5.12
CA THR A 255 26.56 7.60 6.29
C THR A 255 26.17 9.03 5.93
N SER A 256 26.58 9.54 4.76
CA SER A 256 26.19 10.88 4.28
C SER A 256 24.82 10.88 3.59
N ILE A 257 24.41 9.71 3.07
CA ILE A 257 23.09 9.45 2.49
C ILE A 257 22.51 8.21 3.19
N PRO A 258 22.06 8.34 4.45
CA PRO A 258 21.61 7.19 5.24
C PRO A 258 20.38 6.50 4.63
N ILE A 259 20.17 5.25 5.01
CA ILE A 259 18.84 4.64 4.97
C ILE A 259 17.94 5.44 5.93
N ARG A 260 16.78 5.88 5.46
CA ARG A 260 15.78 6.57 6.29
C ARG A 260 14.62 5.63 6.59
N VAL A 261 14.35 5.43 7.88
CA VAL A 261 13.20 4.65 8.35
C VAL A 261 12.29 5.59 9.13
N GLU A 262 11.17 5.97 8.53
CA GLU A 262 10.30 7.02 9.05
C GLU A 262 8.91 6.46 9.32
N ASN A 263 8.29 6.86 10.43
CA ASN A 263 6.90 6.51 10.71
C ASN A 263 6.56 5.01 10.54
N THR A 264 7.48 4.13 10.92
CA THR A 264 7.42 2.70 10.60
C THR A 264 7.21 1.88 11.88
N LEU A 265 6.28 0.94 11.79
CA LEU A 265 5.96 0.01 12.86
C LEU A 265 6.73 -1.29 12.62
N ILE A 266 7.62 -1.68 13.54
CA ILE A 266 8.38 -2.93 13.48
C ILE A 266 7.98 -3.78 14.69
N VAL A 267 7.40 -4.96 14.45
CA VAL A 267 6.94 -5.87 15.51
C VAL A 267 7.42 -7.29 15.28
N GLY A 268 7.84 -7.98 16.33
CA GLY A 268 8.19 -9.41 16.28
C GLY A 268 9.46 -9.74 15.50
N ALA A 269 10.30 -8.75 15.19
CA ALA A 269 11.61 -8.99 14.57
C ALA A 269 12.64 -9.46 15.61
N GLY A 270 13.62 -10.28 15.18
CA GLY A 270 14.77 -10.61 16.01
C GLY A 270 15.61 -9.36 16.30
N THR A 271 16.04 -8.68 15.26
CA THR A 271 16.67 -7.35 15.31
C THR A 271 15.78 -6.35 14.56
N GLY A 272 15.49 -5.20 15.15
CA GLY A 272 14.73 -4.14 14.49
C GLY A 272 15.57 -3.52 13.36
N MET A 273 16.59 -2.76 13.75
CA MET A 273 17.51 -2.13 12.79
C MET A 273 18.96 -2.45 13.13
N SER A 274 19.75 -2.79 12.11
CA SER A 274 21.18 -3.09 12.25
C SER A 274 21.99 -2.33 11.22
N ALA A 275 23.04 -1.65 11.67
CA ALA A 275 24.00 -0.99 10.80
C ALA A 275 25.41 -1.55 11.04
N GLY A 276 26.25 -1.55 9.99
CA GLY A 276 27.68 -1.81 10.12
C GLY A 276 28.45 -0.63 10.70
N THR A 277 27.93 0.58 10.58
CA THR A 277 28.54 1.82 11.08
C THR A 277 27.45 2.80 11.52
N SER A 278 27.68 3.52 12.62
CA SER A 278 26.71 4.50 13.11
C SER A 278 26.46 5.59 12.06
N GLY A 279 25.20 5.98 11.90
CA GLY A 279 24.78 6.95 10.89
C GLY A 279 24.44 6.37 9.52
N GLN A 280 24.58 5.05 9.29
CA GLN A 280 24.09 4.43 8.04
C GLN A 280 22.57 4.26 8.01
N ILE A 281 21.93 4.21 9.19
CA ILE A 281 20.48 4.22 9.34
C ILE A 281 20.13 5.41 10.23
N VAL A 282 19.19 6.22 9.78
CA VAL A 282 18.52 7.24 10.57
C VAL A 282 17.05 6.87 10.62
N GLU A 283 16.46 6.96 11.81
CA GLU A 283 15.05 6.67 12.02
C GLU A 283 14.36 7.78 12.81
N ASN A 284 13.06 7.94 12.59
CA ASN A 284 12.22 8.84 13.37
C ASN A 284 10.75 8.41 13.31
N PHE A 285 9.98 8.67 14.38
CA PHE A 285 8.58 8.24 14.51
C PHE A 285 8.35 6.74 14.33
N CYS A 286 9.38 5.93 14.60
CA CYS A 286 9.29 4.49 14.51
C CYS A 286 8.89 3.90 15.85
N TYR A 287 8.11 2.82 15.81
CA TYR A 287 7.93 1.96 16.98
C TYR A 287 8.54 0.60 16.72
N VAL A 288 9.57 0.25 17.52
CA VAL A 288 10.36 -0.96 17.33
C VAL A 288 10.19 -1.90 18.51
N CYS A 289 9.34 -2.90 18.33
CA CYS A 289 9.12 -4.02 19.23
C CYS A 289 9.86 -5.26 18.68
N ALA A 290 11.17 -5.31 18.91
CA ALA A 290 12.06 -6.41 18.52
C ALA A 290 12.89 -6.88 19.73
N ASN A 291 13.46 -8.10 19.66
CA ASN A 291 14.33 -8.61 20.75
C ASN A 291 15.55 -7.71 20.94
N THR A 292 16.17 -7.32 19.83
CA THR A 292 17.22 -6.30 19.76
C THR A 292 16.71 -5.14 18.92
N PRO A 293 16.14 -4.06 19.51
CA PRO A 293 15.56 -2.97 18.73
C PRO A 293 16.56 -2.31 17.78
N ARG A 294 17.81 -2.12 18.22
CA ARG A 294 18.86 -1.44 17.46
C ARG A 294 20.22 -2.08 17.70
N THR A 295 21.01 -2.16 16.63
CA THR A 295 22.43 -2.51 16.64
C THR A 295 23.19 -1.47 15.84
N VAL A 296 24.00 -0.63 16.51
CA VAL A 296 24.76 0.48 15.88
C VAL A 296 23.85 1.50 15.16
N VAL A 297 22.62 1.66 15.63
CA VAL A 297 21.67 2.68 15.16
C VAL A 297 21.32 3.59 16.32
N THR A 298 21.48 4.90 16.13
CA THR A 298 21.10 5.90 17.13
C THR A 298 19.58 6.06 17.12
N ALA A 299 18.97 6.13 18.30
CA ALA A 299 17.52 6.30 18.41
C ALA A 299 17.09 7.67 17.89
N GLY A 300 16.05 7.67 17.04
CA GLY A 300 15.35 8.89 16.64
C GLY A 300 14.63 9.53 17.82
N ALA A 301 14.57 10.87 17.86
CA ALA A 301 13.93 11.61 18.95
C ALA A 301 12.44 11.30 19.09
N GLY A 302 11.75 11.06 17.97
CA GLY A 302 10.34 10.66 17.94
C GLY A 302 10.12 9.15 17.95
N SER A 303 11.16 8.32 18.12
CA SER A 303 11.02 6.85 18.06
C SER A 303 10.88 6.22 19.45
N GLN A 304 10.13 5.13 19.54
CA GLN A 304 9.90 4.35 20.76
C GLN A 304 10.31 2.89 20.56
N THR A 305 10.74 2.22 21.64
CA THR A 305 11.12 0.80 21.58
C THR A 305 10.71 0.00 22.80
N GLY A 306 10.61 -1.31 22.60
CA GLY A 306 10.46 -2.26 23.69
C GLY A 306 9.02 -2.49 24.14
N PRO A 307 8.83 -3.40 25.11
CA PRO A 307 7.51 -3.92 25.49
C PRO A 307 6.70 -2.96 26.37
N ALA A 308 7.30 -1.89 26.89
CA ALA A 308 6.62 -0.92 27.75
C ALA A 308 5.50 -0.14 27.03
N TRP A 309 5.51 -0.15 25.69
CA TRP A 309 4.56 0.59 24.86
C TRP A 309 3.73 -0.35 24.01
N PHE A 310 2.65 -0.90 24.57
CA PHE A 310 1.84 -1.89 23.86
C PHE A 310 1.17 -1.26 22.62
N PRO A 311 1.42 -1.76 21.40
CA PRO A 311 0.87 -1.14 20.19
C PRO A 311 -0.62 -1.42 20.00
N ASN A 312 -1.22 -2.36 20.75
CA ASN A 312 -2.64 -2.72 20.69
C ASN A 312 -3.17 -2.82 19.24
N LEU A 313 -2.70 -3.84 18.54
CA LEU A 313 -3.01 -4.08 17.14
C LEU A 313 -4.00 -5.23 16.99
N ASN A 314 -4.80 -5.19 15.94
CA ASN A 314 -5.73 -6.26 15.64
C ASN A 314 -5.00 -7.54 15.23
N THR A 315 -5.30 -8.63 15.90
CA THR A 315 -4.82 -9.98 15.60
C THR A 315 -5.88 -10.87 14.94
N GLY A 316 -7.05 -10.31 14.60
CA GLY A 316 -8.20 -11.03 14.04
C GLY A 316 -9.24 -11.41 15.08
N TYR A 317 -9.25 -10.77 16.25
CA TYR A 317 -10.21 -11.05 17.32
C TYR A 317 -11.66 -10.85 16.83
N GLU A 318 -11.92 -9.88 15.96
CA GLU A 318 -13.26 -9.64 15.41
C GLU A 318 -13.81 -10.86 14.67
N SER A 319 -12.96 -11.60 13.95
CA SER A 319 -13.34 -12.85 13.27
C SER A 319 -13.82 -13.92 14.26
N VAL A 320 -13.27 -13.94 15.48
CA VAL A 320 -13.63 -14.92 16.52
C VAL A 320 -14.98 -14.57 17.15
N VAL A 321 -15.31 -13.29 17.27
CA VAL A 321 -16.55 -12.82 17.89
C VAL A 321 -17.66 -12.45 16.88
N GLY A 322 -17.44 -12.70 15.58
CA GLY A 322 -18.41 -12.40 14.52
C GLY A 322 -18.62 -10.90 14.27
N GLN A 323 -17.64 -10.07 14.61
CA GLN A 323 -17.64 -8.63 14.31
C GLN A 323 -17.09 -8.36 12.90
N GLN A 324 -17.27 -7.12 12.42
CA GLN A 324 -16.69 -6.69 11.16
C GLN A 324 -15.17 -6.86 11.20
N GLN A 325 -14.65 -7.64 10.25
CA GLN A 325 -13.23 -7.92 10.16
C GLN A 325 -12.45 -6.65 9.83
N ARG A 326 -11.37 -6.43 10.59
CA ARG A 326 -10.34 -5.45 10.28
C ARG A 326 -9.09 -6.17 9.78
N PRO A 327 -8.23 -5.52 8.98
CA PRO A 327 -6.97 -6.11 8.59
C PRO A 327 -6.13 -6.55 9.81
N TYR A 328 -5.30 -7.57 9.62
CA TYR A 328 -4.27 -7.93 10.60
C TYR A 328 -3.27 -6.78 10.79
N LEU A 329 -2.84 -6.53 12.03
CA LEU A 329 -2.00 -5.42 12.51
C LEU A 329 -2.62 -4.02 12.40
N TYR A 330 -3.92 -3.96 12.16
CA TYR A 330 -4.66 -2.70 12.16
C TYR A 330 -4.77 -2.10 13.57
N PRO A 331 -4.58 -0.80 13.81
CA PRO A 331 -4.65 -0.24 15.16
C PRO A 331 -6.04 -0.39 15.79
N ASN A 332 -6.11 -0.87 17.03
CA ASN A 332 -7.34 -0.90 17.82
C ASN A 332 -7.64 0.45 18.47
N ILE A 333 -8.83 0.58 19.06
CA ILE A 333 -9.15 1.73 19.92
C ILE A 333 -8.17 1.81 21.10
N GLY A 334 -7.66 3.02 21.38
CA GLY A 334 -6.66 3.23 22.43
C GLY A 334 -5.27 2.68 22.08
N SER A 335 -5.02 2.35 20.82
CA SER A 335 -3.69 1.99 20.37
C SER A 335 -2.71 3.15 20.53
N ASN A 336 -1.57 2.85 21.13
CA ASN A 336 -0.51 3.83 21.31
C ASN A 336 0.13 4.28 19.99
N VAL A 337 0.00 3.49 18.91
CA VAL A 337 0.52 3.91 17.61
C VAL A 337 -0.35 4.98 16.95
N LEU A 338 -1.57 5.23 17.42
CA LEU A 338 -2.43 6.29 16.90
C LEU A 338 -1.93 7.67 17.34
N GLY A 339 -1.74 8.58 16.39
CA GLY A 339 -1.25 9.93 16.70
C GLY A 339 0.20 10.03 17.11
N PHE A 340 1.03 9.02 16.78
CA PHE A 340 2.47 9.00 17.09
C PHE A 340 3.36 9.18 15.85
N GLY A 341 2.80 8.97 14.66
CA GLY A 341 3.53 8.81 13.41
C GLY A 341 3.96 10.08 12.69
N SER A 342 3.73 11.25 13.28
CA SER A 342 4.05 12.52 12.64
C SER A 342 4.04 13.68 13.62
N ASP A 343 4.69 14.77 13.25
CA ASP A 343 4.63 16.04 13.97
C ASP A 343 4.81 17.22 13.00
N ALA A 344 5.17 18.41 13.51
CA ALA A 344 5.44 19.57 12.66
C ALA A 344 6.68 19.42 11.76
N THR A 345 7.59 18.49 12.06
CA THR A 345 8.84 18.24 11.33
C THR A 345 8.73 17.12 10.31
N TYR A 346 7.75 16.23 10.47
CA TYR A 346 7.49 15.11 9.57
C TYR A 346 6.04 15.04 9.14
N THR A 347 5.78 15.16 7.83
CA THR A 347 4.45 14.96 7.25
C THR A 347 4.32 13.53 6.71
N ALA A 348 3.47 12.74 7.36
CA ALA A 348 3.09 11.43 6.86
C ALA A 348 2.34 11.54 5.51
N PRO A 349 2.46 10.55 4.61
CA PRO A 349 1.55 10.34 3.49
C PRO A 349 0.08 10.57 3.86
N SER A 350 -0.67 11.22 2.97
CA SER A 350 -2.08 11.56 3.19
C SER A 350 -3.03 10.37 3.18
N TYR A 351 -2.56 9.20 2.72
CA TYR A 351 -3.35 7.97 2.62
C TYR A 351 -2.59 6.79 3.20
N ASP A 352 -3.33 5.83 3.76
CA ASP A 352 -2.82 4.58 4.33
C ASP A 352 -2.76 3.45 3.28
N LEU A 353 -2.43 2.23 3.70
CA LEU A 353 -2.37 1.03 2.84
C LEU A 353 -3.71 0.73 2.15
N LEU A 354 -4.84 1.10 2.74
CA LEU A 354 -6.17 0.89 2.18
C LEU A 354 -6.63 2.06 1.30
N ASN A 355 -5.73 3.01 1.03
CA ASN A 355 -6.02 4.26 0.34
C ASN A 355 -7.09 5.10 1.07
N LEU A 356 -7.09 5.04 2.41
CA LEU A 356 -7.96 5.82 3.28
C LEU A 356 -7.19 6.98 3.89
N SER A 357 -7.87 8.10 4.12
CA SER A 357 -7.22 9.36 4.53
C SER A 357 -6.58 9.26 5.91
N ARG A 358 -5.44 9.93 6.08
CA ARG A 358 -4.71 10.06 7.34
C ARG A 358 -4.67 11.53 7.78
N PRO A 359 -4.63 11.84 9.08
CA PRO A 359 -4.83 10.94 10.22
C PRO A 359 -6.30 10.47 10.35
N ALA A 360 -6.54 9.33 11.01
CA ALA A 360 -7.90 8.90 11.33
C ALA A 360 -7.98 8.09 12.64
N GLY A 361 -9.05 8.34 13.43
CA GLY A 361 -9.51 7.44 14.47
C GLY A 361 -8.73 7.42 15.78
N GLY A 362 -7.70 8.26 15.89
CA GLY A 362 -6.87 8.45 17.08
C GLY A 362 -7.29 9.61 17.99
N GLY A 363 -8.27 10.44 17.60
CA GLY A 363 -8.53 11.70 18.30
C GLY A 363 -7.31 12.64 18.28
N SER A 364 -6.52 12.58 17.21
CA SER A 364 -5.27 13.32 17.01
C SER A 364 -5.20 13.84 15.58
N THR A 365 -4.52 14.97 15.40
CA THR A 365 -4.15 15.51 14.08
C THR A 365 -2.85 14.93 13.54
N GLN A 366 -2.19 14.07 14.33
CA GLN A 366 -1.01 13.33 13.92
C GLN A 366 -1.44 11.96 13.38
N ALA A 367 -0.75 11.48 12.35
CA ALA A 367 -0.94 10.16 11.77
C ALA A 367 -0.55 9.06 12.76
N ALA A 368 -1.08 7.86 12.56
CA ALA A 368 -0.61 6.67 13.22
C ALA A 368 0.78 6.23 12.74
N THR A 369 1.47 5.42 13.54
CA THR A 369 2.70 4.74 13.11
C THR A 369 2.42 3.44 12.38
N GLY A 370 3.08 3.29 11.22
CA GLY A 370 2.90 2.17 10.32
C GLY A 370 1.97 2.46 9.15
N CYS A 371 1.57 1.40 8.45
CA CYS A 371 0.86 1.50 7.17
C CYS A 371 -0.67 1.68 7.27
N PHE A 372 -1.25 1.57 8.47
CA PHE A 372 -2.69 1.71 8.68
C PHE A 372 -3.01 2.89 9.59
N GLU A 373 -4.14 3.54 9.33
CA GLU A 373 -4.86 4.35 10.33
C GLU A 373 -6.04 3.54 10.89
N ARG A 374 -6.72 4.07 11.91
CA ARG A 374 -7.97 3.50 12.39
C ARG A 374 -9.18 4.20 11.75
N HIS A 375 -10.03 3.41 11.13
CA HIS A 375 -11.25 3.79 10.42
C HIS A 375 -12.45 3.04 11.02
N GLY A 376 -13.66 3.50 10.72
CA GLY A 376 -14.86 2.97 11.38
C GLY A 376 -14.87 3.34 12.87
N THR A 377 -14.72 4.63 13.15
CA THR A 377 -14.47 5.16 14.51
C THR A 377 -15.69 5.80 15.14
N GLY A 378 -16.85 5.71 14.48
CA GLY A 378 -18.07 6.33 14.95
C GLY A 378 -18.53 5.78 16.30
N LEU A 379 -18.97 6.68 17.16
CA LEU A 379 -19.52 6.41 18.48
C LEU A 379 -21.00 6.82 18.50
N ALA A 380 -21.83 6.14 19.28
CA ALA A 380 -23.20 6.60 19.49
C ALA A 380 -23.20 7.80 20.45
N SER A 381 -23.95 8.86 20.13
CA SER A 381 -24.08 10.06 20.97
C SER A 381 -25.53 10.52 21.04
N ALA A 382 -26.05 10.79 22.24
CA ALA A 382 -27.42 11.28 22.42
C ALA A 382 -27.50 12.81 22.51
N ALA A 383 -26.41 13.47 22.93
CA ALA A 383 -26.40 14.89 23.27
C ALA A 383 -26.66 15.81 22.07
N ASN A 384 -26.35 15.34 20.87
CA ASN A 384 -26.46 16.12 19.63
C ASN A 384 -27.39 15.46 18.62
N ALA A 385 -28.26 14.52 19.01
CA ALA A 385 -29.17 13.88 18.05
C ALA A 385 -30.14 14.89 17.42
N ASP A 386 -30.53 14.67 16.17
CA ASP A 386 -31.50 15.50 15.40
C ASP A 386 -32.97 15.30 15.88
N GLY A 387 -33.16 14.97 17.16
CA GLY A 387 -34.45 14.79 17.82
C GLY A 387 -35.25 13.53 17.44
N GLY A 388 -35.09 13.00 16.22
CA GLY A 388 -35.92 11.91 15.69
C GLY A 388 -35.56 10.50 16.18
N THR A 389 -34.29 10.22 16.44
CA THR A 389 -33.76 8.86 16.73
C THR A 389 -33.26 8.70 18.16
N GLY A 390 -33.10 9.82 18.90
CA GLY A 390 -32.51 9.85 20.24
C GLY A 390 -30.99 9.57 20.28
N LYS A 391 -30.35 9.25 19.15
CA LYS A 391 -28.91 9.06 19.02
C LYS A 391 -28.42 9.40 17.60
N CYS A 392 -27.30 10.09 17.52
CA CYS A 392 -26.54 10.28 16.29
C CYS A 392 -25.22 9.49 16.33
N LEU A 393 -24.55 9.43 15.18
CA LEU A 393 -23.17 9.02 15.07
C LEU A 393 -22.25 10.20 15.38
N GLN A 394 -21.30 10.05 16.29
CA GLN A 394 -20.25 11.03 16.60
C GLN A 394 -18.90 10.49 16.13
N ILE A 395 -18.14 11.33 15.43
CA ILE A 395 -16.75 11.09 15.06
C ILE A 395 -15.91 12.16 15.76
N VAL A 396 -14.93 11.74 16.57
CA VAL A 396 -14.05 12.60 17.36
C VAL A 396 -12.71 12.75 16.64
N GLY A 397 -12.33 13.99 16.34
CA GLY A 397 -11.15 14.34 15.57
C GLY A 397 -11.24 13.91 14.10
N PRO A 398 -10.12 13.95 13.36
CA PRO A 398 -10.04 13.32 12.06
C PRO A 398 -10.45 11.85 12.10
N GLY A 399 -11.36 11.45 11.22
CA GLY A 399 -11.84 10.07 11.13
C GLY A 399 -13.05 9.93 10.23
N ASP A 400 -13.46 8.68 10.05
CA ASP A 400 -14.58 8.28 9.21
C ASP A 400 -15.32 7.06 9.75
N GLN A 401 -16.50 6.85 9.18
CA GLN A 401 -17.35 5.70 9.40
C GLN A 401 -18.09 5.33 8.11
N ASP A 402 -18.09 4.03 7.78
CA ASP A 402 -18.78 3.47 6.63
C ASP A 402 -20.09 2.76 7.03
N PHE A 403 -21.09 2.85 6.16
CA PHE A 403 -22.35 2.09 6.21
C PHE A 403 -22.69 1.52 4.84
N GLN A 404 -23.29 0.34 4.83
CA GLN A 404 -23.80 -0.31 3.62
C GLN A 404 -25.29 -0.02 3.47
N ILE A 405 -25.70 0.49 2.29
CA ILE A 405 -27.09 0.82 1.97
C ILE A 405 -27.51 -0.02 0.76
N PRO A 406 -28.45 -0.97 0.93
CA PRO A 406 -29.02 -1.71 -0.20
C PRO A 406 -29.75 -0.76 -1.16
N VAL A 407 -29.65 -1.03 -2.45
CA VAL A 407 -30.32 -0.27 -3.51
C VAL A 407 -30.91 -1.21 -4.56
N ASP A 408 -32.02 -0.79 -5.14
CA ASP A 408 -32.71 -1.47 -6.24
C ASP A 408 -32.43 -0.73 -7.55
N PRO A 409 -32.65 -1.35 -8.74
CA PRO A 409 -32.45 -0.70 -10.04
C PRO A 409 -33.56 0.32 -10.37
N VAL A 410 -33.75 1.29 -9.48
CA VAL A 410 -34.68 2.42 -9.55
C VAL A 410 -33.93 3.70 -9.19
N SER A 411 -34.40 4.85 -9.68
CA SER A 411 -33.75 6.12 -9.41
C SER A 411 -33.76 6.40 -7.90
N THR A 412 -32.60 6.35 -7.26
CA THR A 412 -32.48 6.45 -5.82
C THR A 412 -31.78 7.74 -5.44
N THR A 413 -32.34 8.47 -4.49
CA THR A 413 -31.70 9.60 -3.80
C THR A 413 -31.37 9.18 -2.37
N ILE A 414 -30.14 9.44 -1.94
CA ILE A 414 -29.72 9.24 -0.55
C ILE A 414 -29.43 10.61 0.06
N THR A 415 -29.81 10.78 1.31
CA THR A 415 -29.45 11.96 2.11
C THR A 415 -28.88 11.54 3.45
N VAL A 416 -28.05 12.39 4.03
CA VAL A 416 -27.55 12.26 5.41
C VAL A 416 -27.52 13.64 6.05
N LYS A 417 -27.93 13.73 7.32
CA LYS A 417 -27.83 14.97 8.08
C LYS A 417 -26.49 15.05 8.80
N VAL A 418 -25.89 16.23 8.83
CA VAL A 418 -24.61 16.48 9.48
C VAL A 418 -24.64 17.75 10.33
N LEU A 419 -23.97 17.71 11.47
CA LEU A 419 -23.68 18.82 12.38
C LEU A 419 -22.22 18.69 12.84
N TRP A 420 -21.55 19.77 13.20
CA TRP A 420 -20.23 19.72 13.82
C TRP A 420 -20.08 20.81 14.86
N ASP A 421 -19.18 20.62 15.83
CA ASP A 421 -18.95 21.57 16.90
C ASP A 421 -17.89 22.63 16.56
N ALA A 422 -17.75 23.64 17.43
CA ALA A 422 -16.75 24.69 17.26
C ALA A 422 -15.29 24.15 17.31
N GLY A 423 -15.04 23.08 18.07
CA GLY A 423 -13.71 22.47 18.19
C GLY A 423 -13.25 21.80 16.89
N HIS A 424 -14.19 21.39 16.04
CA HIS A 424 -13.92 20.87 14.71
C HIS A 424 -13.29 21.92 13.78
N GLY A 425 -13.76 23.17 13.87
CA GLY A 425 -13.41 24.26 12.98
C GLY A 425 -14.07 24.18 11.59
N ASP A 426 -13.97 25.26 10.81
CA ASP A 426 -14.62 25.39 9.50
C ASP A 426 -13.67 25.32 8.29
N THR A 427 -12.36 25.22 8.50
CA THR A 427 -11.38 25.09 7.40
C THR A 427 -11.57 23.79 6.62
N ASN A 428 -11.87 22.71 7.33
CA ASN A 428 -12.06 21.37 6.77
C ASN A 428 -13.41 20.82 7.18
N LYS A 429 -14.49 21.29 6.56
CA LYS A 429 -15.86 20.89 6.93
C LYS A 429 -16.12 19.39 6.72
N PRO A 430 -17.05 18.80 7.50
CA PRO A 430 -17.43 17.40 7.32
C PRO A 430 -17.92 17.09 5.91
N GLN A 431 -17.71 15.84 5.51
CA GLN A 431 -18.11 15.30 4.22
C GLN A 431 -18.89 14.00 4.37
N ALA A 432 -19.71 13.72 3.37
CA ALA A 432 -20.25 12.39 3.14
C ALA A 432 -20.03 11.99 1.69
N SER A 433 -19.64 10.73 1.46
CA SER A 433 -19.36 10.17 0.15
C SER A 433 -20.15 8.89 -0.04
N LEU A 434 -20.86 8.77 -1.15
CA LEU A 434 -21.29 7.48 -1.67
C LEU A 434 -20.16 6.96 -2.55
N LEU A 435 -19.50 5.89 -2.11
CA LEU A 435 -18.36 5.34 -2.84
C LEU A 435 -18.79 4.68 -4.15
N PRO A 436 -17.95 4.71 -5.20
CA PRO A 436 -18.23 4.03 -6.45
C PRO A 436 -18.46 2.54 -6.22
N ASN A 437 -19.38 1.97 -7.00
CA ASN A 437 -19.59 0.54 -7.09
C ASN A 437 -19.86 0.16 -8.55
N ALA A 438 -18.84 -0.39 -9.20
CA ALA A 438 -18.88 -0.78 -10.61
C ALA A 438 -19.91 -1.90 -10.88
N GLU A 439 -20.17 -2.80 -9.92
CA GLU A 439 -21.12 -3.92 -10.09
C GLU A 439 -22.55 -3.45 -10.37
N ILE A 440 -22.90 -2.25 -9.88
CA ILE A 440 -24.20 -1.62 -10.09
C ILE A 440 -24.13 -0.37 -10.99
N GLY A 441 -22.99 -0.15 -11.64
CA GLY A 441 -22.79 1.00 -12.55
C GLY A 441 -22.79 2.37 -11.87
N TYR A 442 -22.46 2.45 -10.57
CA TYR A 442 -22.44 3.72 -9.84
C TYR A 442 -21.03 4.32 -9.74
N ALA A 443 -20.86 5.56 -10.20
CA ALA A 443 -19.57 6.24 -10.30
C ALA A 443 -19.10 6.92 -9.00
N GLY A 444 -19.94 6.98 -7.97
CA GLY A 444 -19.65 7.70 -6.72
C GLY A 444 -20.12 9.15 -6.73
N ASP A 445 -20.30 9.73 -5.54
CA ASP A 445 -20.60 11.15 -5.33
C ASP A 445 -20.10 11.56 -3.93
N THR A 446 -19.66 12.80 -3.77
CA THR A 446 -19.19 13.35 -2.48
C THR A 446 -19.81 14.72 -2.26
N LYS A 447 -20.38 14.91 -1.06
CA LYS A 447 -20.95 16.17 -0.60
C LYS A 447 -20.18 16.68 0.60
N THR A 448 -19.94 17.99 0.62
CA THR A 448 -19.27 18.70 1.72
C THR A 448 -20.28 19.63 2.34
N ALA A 449 -20.31 19.67 3.67
CA ALA A 449 -21.14 20.63 4.37
C ALA A 449 -20.73 22.07 4.00
N VAL A 450 -21.71 22.96 3.88
CA VAL A 450 -21.48 24.37 3.54
C VAL A 450 -21.77 25.32 4.69
N GLY A 451 -22.46 24.86 5.73
CA GLY A 451 -22.80 25.64 6.92
C GLY A 451 -21.60 26.05 7.79
N THR A 452 -21.89 26.42 9.04
CA THR A 452 -20.91 26.88 10.04
C THR A 452 -21.01 26.02 11.29
N ALA A 453 -19.87 25.76 11.94
CA ALA A 453 -19.81 25.00 13.19
C ALA A 453 -20.83 25.46 14.24
N GLY A 454 -21.51 24.50 14.87
CA GLY A 454 -22.41 24.71 16.00
C GLY A 454 -23.76 25.34 15.68
N SER A 455 -24.11 25.53 14.40
CA SER A 455 -25.33 26.24 14.00
C SER A 455 -26.59 25.36 14.03
N ALA A 456 -26.72 24.43 13.07
CA ALA A 456 -27.83 23.50 12.94
C ALA A 456 -27.42 22.31 12.07
N TYR A 457 -28.26 21.27 12.05
CA TYR A 457 -28.11 20.17 11.12
C TYR A 457 -28.31 20.62 9.66
N GLU A 458 -27.37 20.25 8.80
CA GLU A 458 -27.43 20.41 7.35
C GLU A 458 -27.73 19.06 6.68
N THR A 459 -28.58 19.04 5.65
CA THR A 459 -28.85 17.83 4.87
C THR A 459 -27.94 17.76 3.64
N LEU A 460 -27.03 16.80 3.61
CA LEU A 460 -26.24 16.47 2.44
C LEU A 460 -27.05 15.57 1.51
N THR A 461 -27.40 16.06 0.32
CA THR A 461 -28.18 15.32 -0.67
C THR A 461 -27.28 14.86 -1.81
N PHE A 462 -27.20 13.55 -2.02
CA PHE A 462 -26.48 12.99 -3.15
C PHE A 462 -27.28 13.13 -4.44
N THR A 463 -26.57 13.20 -5.56
CA THR A 463 -27.20 13.21 -6.89
C THR A 463 -27.99 11.91 -7.06
N ALA A 464 -29.23 12.01 -7.55
CA ALA A 464 -30.03 10.82 -7.85
C ALA A 464 -29.29 9.93 -8.85
N PHE A 465 -29.31 8.61 -8.62
CA PHE A 465 -28.65 7.63 -9.47
C PHE A 465 -29.53 6.40 -9.66
N THR A 466 -29.39 5.72 -10.80
CA THR A 466 -30.14 4.49 -11.09
C THR A 466 -29.15 3.33 -11.19
N PRO A 467 -29.10 2.43 -10.20
CA PRO A 467 -28.32 1.21 -10.28
C PRO A 467 -28.71 0.37 -11.51
N THR A 468 -27.73 -0.28 -12.14
CA THR A 468 -28.00 -1.22 -13.25
C THR A 468 -28.59 -2.55 -12.77
N SER A 469 -28.40 -2.87 -11.49
CA SER A 469 -28.87 -4.08 -10.83
C SER A 469 -29.09 -3.84 -9.34
N LYS A 470 -29.67 -4.82 -8.62
CA LYS A 470 -29.73 -4.77 -7.16
C LYS A 470 -28.33 -4.88 -6.58
N GLY A 471 -28.04 -4.11 -5.54
CA GLY A 471 -26.76 -4.20 -4.86
C GLY A 471 -26.67 -3.31 -3.63
N VAL A 472 -25.46 -2.89 -3.31
CA VAL A 472 -25.16 -2.11 -2.11
C VAL A 472 -24.25 -0.95 -2.48
N VAL A 473 -24.59 0.26 -2.05
CA VAL A 473 -23.66 1.40 -2.03
C VAL A 473 -23.06 1.56 -0.64
N LYS A 474 -21.83 2.08 -0.56
CA LYS A 474 -21.19 2.41 0.71
C LYS A 474 -21.28 3.91 0.96
N LEU A 475 -21.98 4.30 2.03
CA LEU A 475 -22.00 5.66 2.55
C LEU A 475 -20.86 5.82 3.55
N ARG A 476 -19.91 6.68 3.22
CA ARG A 476 -18.81 7.09 4.10
C ARG A 476 -19.09 8.47 4.66
N MET A 477 -19.01 8.61 5.97
CA MET A 477 -19.09 9.89 6.66
C MET A 477 -17.72 10.24 7.21
N VAL A 478 -17.26 11.47 6.96
CA VAL A 478 -15.89 11.91 7.25
C VAL A 478 -15.93 13.22 8.04
N SER A 479 -15.31 13.26 9.21
CA SER A 479 -15.22 14.49 10.01
C SER A 479 -14.27 15.50 9.38
N ARG A 480 -13.00 15.13 9.15
CA ARG A 480 -11.93 16.05 8.74
C ARG A 480 -11.61 17.19 9.74
N ALA A 481 -11.94 17.01 11.03
CA ALA A 481 -11.67 18.01 12.07
C ALA A 481 -10.24 18.54 12.03
N ALA A 482 -10.05 19.85 12.23
CA ALA A 482 -8.73 20.46 12.30
C ALA A 482 -8.02 20.23 13.65
N ALA A 483 -8.74 19.67 14.64
CA ALA A 483 -8.23 19.37 15.97
C ALA A 483 -8.61 17.94 16.37
N GLY A 484 -7.79 17.31 17.22
CA GLY A 484 -8.03 15.95 17.70
C GLY A 484 -9.29 15.78 18.55
N THR A 485 -9.80 16.87 19.12
CA THR A 485 -10.99 16.92 19.98
C THR A 485 -12.25 17.43 19.30
N GLY A 486 -12.15 17.90 18.05
CA GLY A 486 -13.28 18.45 17.31
C GLY A 486 -14.26 17.36 16.87
N ASN A 487 -15.56 17.61 16.95
CA ASN A 487 -16.57 16.57 16.71
C ASN A 487 -17.42 16.85 15.48
N ALA A 488 -17.65 15.80 14.69
CA ALA A 488 -18.71 15.77 13.68
C ALA A 488 -19.78 14.77 14.08
N TYR A 489 -21.03 15.13 13.85
CA TYR A 489 -22.23 14.37 14.16
C TYR A 489 -22.99 14.08 12.87
N PHE A 490 -23.27 12.81 12.60
CA PHE A 490 -24.08 12.40 11.47
C PHE A 490 -25.34 11.69 11.96
N ASP A 491 -26.49 12.01 11.36
CA ASP A 491 -27.79 11.48 11.76
C ASP A 491 -28.66 11.28 10.52
N THR A 492 -29.90 10.81 10.72
CA THR A 492 -30.99 10.63 9.75
C THR A 492 -30.50 10.39 8.31
N VAL A 493 -30.23 9.13 8.00
CA VAL A 493 -29.97 8.70 6.62
C VAL A 493 -31.30 8.34 5.97
N THR A 494 -31.66 9.04 4.89
CA THR A 494 -32.90 8.75 4.16
C THR A 494 -32.56 8.21 2.77
N ARG A 495 -33.28 7.17 2.35
CA ARG A 495 -33.23 6.58 1.00
C ARG A 495 -34.60 6.71 0.35
N THR A 496 -34.68 7.47 -0.73
CA THR A 496 -35.93 7.69 -1.48
C THR A 496 -35.78 7.13 -2.90
N PRO A 497 -36.57 6.13 -3.29
CA PRO A 497 -36.59 5.58 -4.65
C PRO A 497 -37.43 6.42 -5.63
#